data_AF-A0A5P1F098-F1
#
_entry.id   AF-A0A5P1F098-F1
#
_cell.length_a   1.000
_cell.length_b   1.000
_cell.length_c   1.000
_cell.angle_alpha   90.00
_cell.angle_beta   90.00
_cell.angle_gamma   90.00
#
_symmetry.space_group_name_H-M   'P 1'
#
loop_
_entity.id
_entity.type
_entity.pdbx_description
1 polymer ?
#
loop_
_entity_poly.entity_id
_entity_poly.type
_entity_poly.pdbx_seq_one_letter_code
_entity_poly.pdbx_strand_id
1 'polypeptide(L)'
;KCLLDGNLLQEKIHKIGATLVGVDKFGNKYYEKLEDTQFGRHRWVEYAKKGRYDASQVPPEWHGWLHYMTDHTGDEVLLLKPSRYGLEHRENLTGEGYEYANHSKGRLPYPGQRDWSCYEPWQPTKT
;
A
#
# COMPACT_ATOMS: atom_id res chain seq x y z
N LYS A 1 -6.24 23.58 -0.07
CA LYS A 1 -6.10 22.67 -1.24
C LYS A 1 -7.23 21.63 -1.37
N CYS A 2 -8.41 21.80 -0.75
CA CYS A 2 -9.48 20.79 -0.81
C CYS A 2 -10.66 21.21 -1.69
N LEU A 3 -10.68 22.44 -2.22
CA LEU A 3 -11.81 22.94 -3.00
C LEU A 3 -11.88 22.34 -4.42
N LEU A 4 -10.76 21.83 -4.93
CA LEU A 4 -10.69 21.25 -6.28
C LEU A 4 -10.85 19.71 -6.28
N ASP A 5 -10.83 19.08 -5.11
CA ASP A 5 -10.99 17.63 -4.96
C ASP A 5 -12.13 17.34 -3.97
N GLY A 6 -13.25 16.85 -4.50
CA GLY A 6 -14.47 16.59 -3.74
C GLY A 6 -14.28 15.53 -2.65
N ASN A 7 -13.43 14.53 -2.88
CA ASN A 7 -13.21 13.45 -1.90
C ASN A 7 -12.50 13.99 -0.65
N LEU A 8 -11.44 14.78 -0.86
CA LEU A 8 -10.72 15.44 0.22
C LEU A 8 -11.61 16.41 1.02
N LEU A 9 -12.61 17.01 0.39
CA LEU A 9 -13.58 17.86 1.06
C LEU A 9 -14.56 17.01 1.90
N GLN A 10 -15.05 15.90 1.36
CA GLN A 10 -15.91 14.97 2.09
C GLN A 10 -15.22 14.36 3.31
N GLU A 11 -13.96 13.94 3.19
CA GLU A 11 -13.16 13.44 4.31
C GLU A 11 -13.00 14.50 5.41
N LYS A 12 -12.78 15.75 5.02
CA LYS A 12 -12.71 16.86 5.98
C LYS A 12 -14.01 17.12 6.73
N ILE A 13 -15.16 16.90 6.08
CA ILE A 13 -16.46 16.98 6.75
C ILE A 13 -16.62 15.79 7.71
N HIS A 14 -16.30 14.58 7.26
CA HIS A 14 -16.35 13.37 8.11
C HIS A 14 -15.46 13.48 9.34
N LYS A 15 -14.32 14.14 9.20
CA LYS A 15 -13.38 14.43 10.29
C LYS A 15 -13.98 15.27 11.42
N ILE A 16 -15.03 16.04 11.17
CA ILE A 16 -15.67 16.84 12.21
C ILE A 16 -16.38 15.88 13.18
N GLY A 17 -15.88 15.84 14.42
CA GLY A 17 -16.35 14.92 15.45
C GLY A 17 -15.77 13.50 15.37
N ALA A 18 -14.72 13.29 14.58
CA ALA A 18 -14.00 12.01 14.53
C ALA A 18 -12.82 12.00 15.52
N THR A 19 -12.49 10.83 16.06
CA THR A 19 -11.32 10.61 16.91
C THR A 19 -10.14 10.17 16.07
N LEU A 20 -8.95 10.72 16.36
CA LEU A 20 -7.71 10.27 15.74
C LEU A 20 -7.22 9.03 16.49
N VAL A 21 -7.17 7.89 15.79
CA VAL A 21 -6.75 6.61 16.36
C VAL A 21 -5.24 6.45 16.30
N GLY A 22 -4.63 6.80 15.16
CA GLY A 22 -3.18 6.70 14.99
C GLY A 22 -2.67 7.33 13.71
N VAL A 23 -1.34 7.31 13.56
CA VAL A 23 -0.63 7.85 12.41
C VAL A 23 0.43 6.85 11.99
N ASP A 24 0.46 6.46 10.72
CA ASP A 24 1.50 5.57 10.23
C ASP A 24 2.83 6.29 9.97
N LYS A 25 3.87 5.50 9.63
CA LYS A 25 5.19 6.01 9.26
C LYS A 25 5.21 6.89 8.01
N PHE A 26 4.21 6.79 7.14
CA PHE A 26 4.08 7.60 5.92
C PHE A 26 3.34 8.92 6.18
N GLY A 27 2.81 9.11 7.39
CA GLY A 27 2.06 10.27 7.83
C GLY A 27 0.56 10.20 7.52
N ASN A 28 0.05 9.04 7.08
CA ASN A 28 -1.39 8.82 6.90
C ASN A 28 -2.05 8.75 8.28
N LYS A 29 -3.21 9.40 8.40
CA LYS A 29 -3.92 9.54 9.69
C LYS A 29 -5.18 8.71 9.67
N TYR A 30 -5.35 7.87 10.68
CA TYR A 30 -6.48 6.95 10.80
C TYR A 30 -7.49 7.50 11.78
N TYR A 31 -8.74 7.60 11.33
CA TYR A 31 -9.83 8.19 12.09
C TYR A 31 -10.93 7.18 12.32
N GLU A 32 -11.54 7.26 13.50
CA GLU A 32 -12.72 6.49 13.84
C GLU A 32 -13.84 7.41 14.33
N LYS A 33 -15.09 7.08 13.99
CA LYS A 33 -16.27 7.78 14.48
C LYS A 33 -17.40 6.78 14.72
N LEU A 34 -17.48 6.28 15.95
CA LEU A 34 -18.45 5.26 16.37
C LEU A 34 -19.88 5.82 16.52
N GLU A 35 -20.00 7.10 16.86
CA GLU A 35 -21.28 7.78 17.07
C GLU A 35 -21.79 8.44 15.78
N ASP A 36 -23.11 8.45 15.58
CA ASP A 36 -23.81 9.14 14.48
C ASP A 36 -23.32 8.83 13.06
N THR A 37 -22.67 7.68 12.86
CA THR A 37 -22.09 7.29 11.58
C THR A 37 -22.59 5.92 11.15
N GLN A 38 -22.86 5.76 9.86
CA GLN A 38 -23.30 4.48 9.29
C GLN A 38 -22.22 3.40 9.47
N PHE A 39 -22.64 2.19 9.84
CA PHE A 39 -21.75 1.03 9.88
C PHE A 39 -21.02 0.85 8.53
N GLY A 40 -19.71 0.58 8.59
CA GLY A 40 -18.83 0.54 7.42
C GLY A 40 -18.18 1.87 7.02
N ARG A 41 -18.69 3.02 7.48
CA ARG A 41 -18.09 4.36 7.24
C ARG A 41 -17.43 4.98 8.47
N HIS A 42 -17.45 4.28 9.60
CA HIS A 42 -16.92 4.80 10.85
C HIS A 42 -15.39 4.78 10.91
N ARG A 43 -14.69 3.99 10.08
CA ARG A 43 -13.24 4.01 9.93
C ARG A 43 -12.83 4.53 8.56
N TRP A 44 -11.87 5.45 8.53
CA TRP A 44 -11.26 5.92 7.28
C TRP A 44 -9.84 6.43 7.51
N VAL A 45 -9.14 6.70 6.42
CA VAL A 45 -7.77 7.22 6.41
C VAL A 45 -7.74 8.57 5.69
N GLU A 46 -7.04 9.55 6.27
CA GLU A 46 -6.63 10.78 5.58
C GLU A 46 -5.19 10.58 5.10
N TYR A 47 -4.99 10.45 3.80
CA TYR A 47 -3.65 10.29 3.22
C TYR A 47 -2.80 11.56 3.39
N ALA A 48 -1.51 11.38 3.68
CA ALA A 48 -0.57 12.50 3.81
C ALA A 48 -0.37 13.24 2.46
N LYS A 49 -0.25 12.46 1.37
CA LYS A 49 0.00 12.96 0.01
C LYS A 49 -1.32 13.40 -0.67
N LYS A 50 -1.70 14.67 -0.51
CA LYS A 50 -2.98 15.22 -1.05
C LYS A 50 -3.07 15.36 -2.57
N GLY A 51 -1.97 15.24 -3.31
CA GLY A 51 -1.96 15.43 -4.77
C GLY A 51 -2.03 14.13 -5.59
N ARG A 52 -1.56 13.01 -5.02
CA ARG A 52 -1.55 11.68 -5.62
C ARG A 52 -1.68 10.66 -4.49
N TYR A 53 -2.87 10.60 -3.89
CA TYR A 53 -3.20 9.56 -2.93
C TYR A 53 -3.62 8.30 -3.68
N ASP A 54 -3.26 7.15 -3.15
CA ASP A 54 -3.66 5.85 -3.68
C ASP A 54 -3.99 4.90 -2.53
N ALA A 55 -4.95 4.00 -2.75
CA ALA A 55 -5.39 3.03 -1.75
C ALA A 55 -4.27 2.11 -1.28
N SER A 56 -3.31 1.82 -2.15
CA SER A 56 -2.16 0.97 -1.83
C SER A 56 -1.13 1.62 -0.90
N GLN A 57 -1.26 2.91 -0.56
CA GLN A 57 -0.35 3.60 0.35
C GLN A 57 -0.54 3.19 1.82
N VAL A 58 -1.67 2.55 2.16
CA VAL A 58 -1.93 2.03 3.50
C VAL A 58 -1.04 0.81 3.76
N PRO A 59 -0.22 0.81 4.82
CA PRO A 59 0.62 -0.32 5.15
C PRO A 59 -0.19 -1.50 5.72
N PRO A 60 0.37 -2.72 5.70
CA PRO A 60 -0.37 -3.93 6.09
C PRO A 60 -0.85 -3.89 7.55
N GLU A 61 -0.08 -3.26 8.45
CA GLU A 61 -0.48 -3.07 9.85
C GLU A 61 -1.81 -2.33 10.01
N TRP A 62 -2.06 -1.30 9.19
CA TRP A 62 -3.29 -0.51 9.25
C TRP A 62 -4.39 -1.01 8.31
N HIS A 63 -4.04 -1.80 7.29
CA HIS A 63 -4.98 -2.37 6.34
C HIS A 63 -6.01 -3.28 7.03
N GLY A 64 -5.58 -4.11 8.01
CA GLY A 64 -6.49 -4.97 8.76
C GLY A 64 -7.58 -4.21 9.51
N TRP A 65 -7.16 -3.16 10.23
CA TRP A 65 -8.03 -2.31 11.02
C TRP A 65 -9.02 -1.51 10.16
N LEU A 66 -8.52 -0.93 9.06
CA LEU A 66 -9.31 -0.13 8.12
C LEU A 66 -10.41 -0.94 7.42
N HIS A 67 -10.11 -2.20 7.09
CA HIS A 67 -11.04 -3.10 6.39
C HIS A 67 -11.92 -3.95 7.33
N TYR A 68 -11.98 -3.63 8.63
CA TYR A 68 -12.77 -4.36 9.62
C TYR A 68 -12.43 -5.85 9.72
N MET A 69 -11.19 -6.24 9.39
CA MET A 69 -10.72 -7.62 9.56
C MET A 69 -10.31 -7.89 11.00
N THR A 70 -9.82 -6.86 11.68
CA THR A 70 -9.42 -6.90 13.10
C THR A 70 -9.68 -5.54 13.73
N ASP A 71 -9.88 -5.54 15.05
CA ASP A 71 -10.00 -4.30 15.85
C ASP A 71 -8.66 -3.85 16.44
N HIS A 72 -7.60 -4.65 16.27
CA HIS A 72 -6.25 -4.27 16.66
C HIS A 72 -5.77 -3.07 15.83
N THR A 73 -5.25 -2.05 16.51
CA THR A 73 -4.70 -0.87 15.84
C THR A 73 -3.41 -1.21 15.09
N GLY A 74 -3.05 -0.39 14.09
CA GLY A 74 -1.81 -0.64 13.34
C GLY A 74 -0.56 -0.61 14.22
N ASP A 75 -0.56 0.18 15.29
CA ASP A 75 0.56 0.25 16.24
C ASP A 75 0.72 -1.05 17.05
N GLU A 76 -0.39 -1.69 17.45
CA GLU A 76 -0.37 -3.02 18.09
C GLU A 76 0.19 -4.10 17.14
N VAL A 77 -0.28 -4.09 15.89
CA VAL A 77 0.13 -5.07 14.88
C VAL A 77 1.59 -4.86 14.48
N LEU A 78 2.09 -3.61 14.50
CA LEU A 78 3.47 -3.28 14.19
C LEU A 78 4.46 -3.94 15.16
N LEU A 79 4.07 -4.13 16.44
CA LEU A 79 4.88 -4.85 17.43
C LEU A 79 5.11 -6.33 17.07
N LEU A 80 4.22 -6.91 16.26
CA LEU A 80 4.28 -8.29 15.80
C LEU A 80 5.06 -8.43 14.48
N LYS A 81 5.53 -7.34 13.89
CA LYS A 81 6.22 -7.37 12.59
C LYS A 81 7.51 -8.21 12.68
N PRO A 82 7.70 -9.20 11.78
CA PRO A 82 8.88 -10.06 11.83
C PRO A 82 10.16 -9.28 11.49
N SER A 83 11.08 -9.18 12.44
CA SER A 83 12.31 -8.40 12.28
C SER A 83 13.29 -8.99 11.24
N ARG A 84 13.34 -10.32 11.08
CA ARG A 84 14.38 -10.98 10.25
C ARG A 84 14.19 -10.79 8.74
N TYR A 85 12.95 -10.78 8.27
CA TYR A 85 12.61 -10.79 6.84
C TYR A 85 11.50 -9.81 6.49
N GLY A 86 11.01 -9.03 7.46
CA GLY A 86 9.97 -8.04 7.25
C GLY A 86 10.47 -6.95 6.31
N LEU A 87 9.82 -6.84 5.15
CA LEU A 87 10.08 -5.76 4.22
C LEU A 87 9.32 -4.50 4.63
N GLU A 88 9.81 -3.36 4.18
CA GLU A 88 9.07 -2.12 4.28
C GLU A 88 7.97 -2.05 3.23
N HIS A 89 6.87 -1.40 3.60
CA HIS A 89 5.73 -1.23 2.72
C HIS A 89 6.12 -0.36 1.53
N ARG A 90 5.69 -0.75 0.34
CA ARG A 90 5.86 0.01 -0.89
C ARG A 90 4.50 0.11 -1.57
N GLU A 91 4.12 1.33 -1.94
CA GLU A 91 2.92 1.57 -2.71
C GLU A 91 2.97 0.88 -4.07
N ASN A 92 1.80 0.66 -4.68
CA ASN A 92 1.71 0.04 -5.98
C ASN A 92 2.07 1.05 -7.08
N LEU A 93 3.27 0.93 -7.63
CA LEU A 93 3.79 1.82 -8.68
C LEU A 93 3.43 1.34 -10.11
N THR A 94 2.34 0.59 -10.25
CA THR A 94 1.89 0.10 -11.56
C THR A 94 1.57 1.29 -12.46
N GLY A 95 2.23 1.37 -13.61
CA GLY A 95 2.04 2.43 -14.60
C GLY A 95 2.97 3.63 -14.48
N GLU A 96 3.78 3.73 -13.42
CA GLU A 96 4.76 4.84 -13.28
C GLU A 96 6.05 4.63 -14.08
N GLY A 97 6.32 3.40 -14.53
CA GLY A 97 7.45 3.06 -15.38
C GLY A 97 7.72 1.55 -15.38
N TYR A 98 8.43 1.07 -16.40
CA TYR A 98 8.78 -0.35 -16.43
C TYR A 98 9.68 -0.75 -15.27
N GLU A 99 10.63 0.09 -14.86
CA GLU A 99 11.58 -0.24 -13.79
C GLU A 99 10.93 -0.50 -12.42
N TYR A 100 9.81 0.18 -12.14
CA TYR A 100 9.05 0.03 -10.90
C TYR A 100 8.02 -1.10 -10.96
N ALA A 101 7.67 -1.55 -12.16
CA ALA A 101 6.75 -2.65 -12.35
C ALA A 101 7.46 -4.00 -12.11
N ASN A 102 6.72 -4.93 -11.52
CA ASN A 102 7.20 -6.30 -11.37
C ASN A 102 7.18 -7.01 -12.75
N HIS A 103 8.32 -7.60 -13.13
CA HIS A 103 8.42 -8.40 -14.35
C HIS A 103 8.67 -9.87 -14.03
N SER A 104 8.08 -10.75 -14.82
CA SER A 104 8.45 -12.16 -14.80
C SER A 104 9.86 -12.33 -15.38
N LYS A 105 10.57 -13.38 -14.95
CA LYS A 105 11.96 -13.62 -15.38
C LYS A 105 12.12 -13.86 -16.88
N GLY A 106 11.05 -14.13 -17.63
CA GLY A 106 11.08 -14.31 -19.08
C GLY A 106 10.62 -13.09 -19.88
N ARG A 107 10.15 -12.02 -19.22
CA ARG A 107 9.65 -10.82 -19.90
C ARG A 107 10.82 -9.97 -20.41
N LEU A 108 10.75 -9.52 -21.67
CA LEU A 108 11.85 -8.81 -22.36
C LEU A 108 12.48 -7.64 -21.56
N PRO A 109 11.71 -6.73 -20.92
CA PRO A 109 12.31 -5.65 -20.12
C PRO A 109 12.90 -6.08 -18.77
N TYR A 110 12.88 -7.37 -18.40
CA TYR A 110 13.52 -7.84 -17.16
C TYR A 110 15.04 -7.91 -17.32
N PRO A 111 15.83 -7.21 -16.49
CA PRO A 111 17.28 -7.31 -16.53
C PRO A 111 17.71 -8.72 -16.07
N GLY A 112 18.32 -9.49 -16.97
CA GLY A 112 18.69 -10.89 -16.70
C GLY A 112 17.59 -11.88 -17.09
N GLN A 113 17.06 -11.75 -18.31
CA GLN A 113 16.07 -12.66 -18.86
C GLN A 113 16.53 -14.12 -18.71
N ARG A 114 15.72 -14.91 -18.01
CA ARG A 114 16.00 -16.30 -17.74
C ARG A 114 15.77 -17.12 -19.00
N ASP A 115 16.77 -17.93 -19.35
CA ASP A 115 16.58 -19.07 -20.23
C ASP A 115 15.93 -20.23 -19.45
N TRP A 116 14.92 -20.84 -20.06
CA TRP A 116 14.14 -21.94 -19.51
C TRP A 116 14.51 -23.29 -20.14
N SER A 117 15.54 -23.33 -20.98
CA SER A 117 16.12 -24.56 -21.50
C SER A 117 16.39 -25.56 -20.36
N CYS A 118 15.92 -26.79 -20.51
CA CYS A 118 16.13 -27.88 -19.55
C CYS A 118 17.34 -28.75 -19.93
N TYR A 119 18.05 -28.37 -21.00
CA TYR A 119 19.21 -29.04 -21.53
C TYR A 119 20.17 -27.98 -22.07
N GLU A 120 21.45 -28.34 -22.13
CA GLU A 120 22.47 -27.50 -22.74
C GLU A 120 22.71 -28.02 -24.18
N PRO A 121 22.48 -27.19 -25.22
CA PRO A 121 22.77 -27.60 -26.58
C PRO A 121 24.28 -27.74 -26.76
N TRP A 122 24.70 -28.76 -27.51
CA TRP A 122 26.10 -28.94 -27.87
C TRP A 122 26.61 -27.73 -28.66
N GLN A 123 27.74 -27.14 -28.23
CA GLN A 123 28.40 -26.03 -28.92
C GLN A 123 29.67 -26.53 -29.64
N PRO A 124 29.73 -26.52 -30.98
CA PRO A 124 30.91 -26.93 -31.72
C PRO A 124 32.08 -25.99 -31.44
N THR A 125 33.28 -26.54 -31.21
CA THR A 125 34.51 -25.78 -31.29
C THR A 125 34.80 -25.51 -32.76
N LYS A 126 34.74 -24.24 -33.20
CA LYS A 126 35.19 -23.88 -34.56
C LYS A 126 36.69 -24.13 -34.64
N THR A 127 37.11 -25.04 -35.53
CA THR A 127 38.49 -25.13 -36.06
C THR A 127 38.77 -24.02 -37.05
#